data_AF-B8MX39-F1
#
_entry.id   AF-B8MX39-F1
#
_cell.length_a   1.000
_cell.length_b   1.000
_cell.length_c   1.000
_cell.angle_alpha   90.00
_cell.angle_beta   90.00
_cell.angle_gamma   90.00
#
_symmetry.space_group_name_H-M   'P 1'
#
loop_
_entity.id
_entity.type
_entity.pdbx_description
1 polymer ?
#
loop_
_entity_poly.entity_id
_entity_poly.type
_entity_poly.pdbx_seq_one_letter_code
_entity_poly.pdbx_strand_id
1 'polypeptide(L)'
;MATKDPSNKEVLLQETAQHLGTQALDTVDISRVSAPVPQGTGKLPSSPVCITQEPVPQNFKHDPAAIMVGLGTEVPRWRPGSVIKWTAWRMGYDSQDDANYAAAQLQQAAEEWNKLNIGVTFEFVPLAKDANFVLSHGGDKGTVLASAYFPNNKDLNFVYVYSFAFQPDWKPFLWRVFTHELGHVIGLRHEFAMNPGPYFEGDAVQINERNPLSVMNYRREPPEIQQSDVEATKKFYSFPAGTEISSTAIVDYVPR
;
A
#
# COMPACT_ATOMS: atom_id res chain seq x y z
N MET A 1 34.90 18.49 4.28
CA MET A 1 33.68 17.70 4.59
C MET A 1 32.74 17.89 3.41
N ALA A 2 32.46 16.84 2.64
CA ALA A 2 31.51 16.95 1.54
C ALA A 2 30.10 17.03 2.14
N THR A 3 29.41 18.15 1.92
CA THR A 3 27.98 18.26 2.20
C THR A 3 27.28 17.26 1.30
N LYS A 4 26.67 16.24 1.90
CA LYS A 4 25.86 15.26 1.16
C LYS A 4 24.61 15.99 0.70
N ASP A 5 24.33 15.98 -0.60
CA ASP A 5 23.12 16.59 -1.15
C ASP A 5 21.88 15.97 -0.47
N PRO A 6 20.83 16.77 -0.20
CA PRO A 6 19.62 16.29 0.46
C PRO A 6 18.91 15.24 -0.42
N SER A 7 18.34 14.23 0.21
CA SER A 7 17.46 13.25 -0.44
C SER A 7 16.17 13.90 -0.96
N ASN A 8 15.48 13.26 -1.92
CA ASN A 8 14.21 13.76 -2.43
C ASN A 8 13.15 13.84 -1.32
N LYS A 9 13.19 12.91 -0.35
CA LYS A 9 12.39 12.94 0.89
C LYS A 9 12.64 14.22 1.68
N GLU A 10 13.91 14.56 1.93
CA GLU A 10 14.26 15.77 2.69
C GLU A 10 13.79 17.04 1.97
N VAL A 11 13.98 17.10 0.64
CA VAL A 11 13.49 18.21 -0.18
C VAL A 11 11.97 18.31 -0.10
N LEU A 12 11.24 17.21 -0.30
CA LEU A 12 9.78 17.18 -0.24
C LEU A 12 9.24 17.64 1.13
N LEU A 13 9.81 17.15 2.22
CA LEU A 13 9.40 17.54 3.57
C LEU A 13 9.71 19.02 3.84
N GLN A 14 10.87 19.50 3.39
CA GLN A 14 11.25 20.91 3.52
C GLN A 14 10.31 21.81 2.72
N GLU A 15 10.04 21.49 1.45
CA GLU A 15 9.12 22.25 0.60
C GLU A 15 7.71 22.25 1.17
N THR A 16 7.23 21.11 1.67
CA THR A 16 5.91 20.99 2.32
C THR A 16 5.83 21.92 3.53
N ALA A 17 6.84 21.90 4.41
CA ALA A 17 6.87 22.78 5.58
C ALA A 17 6.97 24.27 5.20
N GLN A 18 7.71 24.60 4.13
CA GLN A 18 7.85 25.97 3.64
C GLN A 18 6.53 26.52 3.07
N HIS A 19 5.79 25.71 2.32
CA HIS A 19 4.56 26.16 1.65
C HIS A 19 3.31 26.06 2.53
N LEU A 20 3.22 25.05 3.39
CA LEU A 20 2.02 24.72 4.17
C LEU A 20 2.20 24.91 5.69
N GLY A 21 3.40 25.28 6.13
CA GLY A 21 3.78 25.39 7.53
C GLY A 21 4.24 24.06 8.13
N THR A 22 5.01 24.11 9.22
CA THR A 22 5.61 22.92 9.86
C THR A 22 4.56 21.92 10.37
N GLN A 23 3.39 22.42 10.78
CA GLN A 23 2.24 21.62 11.21
C GLN A 23 1.70 20.69 10.10
N ALA A 24 1.99 20.95 8.82
CA ALA A 24 1.62 20.07 7.73
C ALA A 24 2.37 18.72 7.78
N LEU A 25 3.49 18.66 8.50
CA LEU A 25 4.25 17.44 8.74
C LEU A 25 3.87 16.72 10.02
N ASP A 26 2.91 17.25 10.79
CA ASP A 26 2.49 16.63 12.04
C ASP A 26 1.88 15.25 11.76
N THR A 27 2.28 14.29 12.59
CA THR A 27 1.87 12.90 12.48
C THR A 27 0.89 12.53 13.59
N VAL A 28 0.05 11.54 13.33
CA VAL A 28 -0.87 10.98 14.32
C VAL A 28 -0.05 10.35 15.45
N ASP A 29 -0.43 10.64 16.70
CA ASP A 29 0.12 9.93 17.86
C ASP A 29 -0.61 8.60 18.04
N ILE A 30 -0.07 7.53 17.46
CA ILE A 30 -0.71 6.23 17.46
C ILE A 30 -0.86 5.61 18.85
N SER A 31 -0.02 6.02 19.81
CA SER A 31 -0.11 5.56 21.20
C SER A 31 -1.36 6.06 21.92
N ARG A 32 -1.99 7.11 21.39
CA ARG A 32 -3.22 7.71 21.92
C ARG A 32 -4.47 7.30 21.17
N VAL A 33 -4.33 6.53 20.09
CA VAL A 33 -5.48 6.04 19.34
C VAL A 33 -5.97 4.74 19.96
N SER A 34 -7.25 4.72 20.35
CA SER A 34 -7.88 3.52 20.92
C SER A 34 -7.96 2.41 19.86
N ALA A 35 -7.86 1.16 20.29
CA ALA A 35 -7.96 0.02 19.37
C ALA A 35 -9.27 0.08 18.56
N PRO A 36 -9.22 -0.16 17.24
CA PRO A 36 -10.37 -0.01 16.36
C PRO A 36 -11.49 -1.04 16.62
N VAL A 37 -12.73 -0.58 16.86
CA VAL A 37 -13.99 -1.37 16.82
C VAL A 37 -15.14 -0.39 16.49
N PRO A 38 -15.99 -0.59 15.45
CA PRO A 38 -16.82 -1.78 15.24
C PRO A 38 -16.49 -2.57 13.98
N GLN A 39 -16.53 -3.89 14.12
CA GLN A 39 -16.59 -4.80 12.98
C GLN A 39 -17.92 -4.60 12.28
N GLY A 40 -17.89 -4.05 11.06
CA GLY A 40 -19.04 -4.20 10.18
C GLY A 40 -19.33 -5.69 10.02
N THR A 41 -20.59 -6.09 10.15
CA THR A 41 -21.05 -7.44 9.83
C THR A 41 -21.99 -7.32 8.64
N GLY A 42 -21.67 -8.00 7.54
CA GLY A 42 -22.50 -7.95 6.33
C GLY A 42 -21.72 -7.74 5.03
N LYS A 43 -22.46 -7.66 3.92
CA LYS A 43 -21.93 -7.38 2.58
C LYS A 43 -21.78 -5.87 2.39
N LEU A 44 -20.74 -5.50 1.67
CA LEU A 44 -20.48 -4.15 1.20
C LEU A 44 -21.55 -3.72 0.19
N PRO A 45 -21.86 -2.42 0.10
CA PRO A 45 -22.86 -1.89 -0.84
C PRO A 45 -22.45 -2.11 -2.30
N SER A 46 -21.15 -2.22 -2.56
CA SER A 46 -20.56 -2.54 -3.86
C SER A 46 -19.20 -3.21 -3.66
N SER A 47 -18.62 -3.77 -4.72
CA SER A 47 -17.23 -4.26 -4.64
C SER A 47 -16.28 -3.08 -4.42
N PRO A 48 -15.25 -3.21 -3.55
CA PRO A 48 -14.31 -2.14 -3.31
C PRO A 48 -13.59 -1.80 -4.60
N VAL A 49 -13.46 -0.50 -4.87
CA VAL A 49 -12.63 -0.01 -5.95
C VAL A 49 -11.39 0.59 -5.30
N CYS A 50 -10.25 -0.06 -5.52
CA CYS A 50 -8.95 0.47 -5.17
C CYS A 50 -8.19 0.77 -6.46
N ILE A 51 -7.17 1.62 -6.38
CA ILE A 51 -6.28 1.85 -7.51
C ILE A 51 -4.88 1.63 -6.98
N THR A 52 -4.11 0.83 -7.67
CA THR A 52 -2.72 0.65 -7.30
C THR A 52 -1.91 1.18 -8.46
N GLN A 53 -1.14 2.24 -8.18
CA GLN A 53 -0.29 2.98 -9.10
C GLN A 53 -0.90 3.17 -10.51
N GLU A 54 -1.42 4.37 -10.81
CA GLU A 54 -2.07 4.64 -12.12
C GLU A 54 -1.20 4.16 -13.29
N PRO A 55 -1.76 3.41 -14.25
CA PRO A 55 -1.01 2.92 -15.39
C PRO A 55 -0.44 4.10 -16.18
N VAL A 56 0.81 4.00 -16.60
CA VAL A 56 1.42 5.05 -17.44
C VAL A 56 0.57 5.24 -18.70
N PRO A 57 0.20 6.49 -19.04
CA PRO A 57 -0.65 6.74 -20.19
C PRO A 57 -0.04 6.17 -21.47
N GLN A 58 -0.91 5.69 -22.37
CA GLN A 58 -0.53 4.83 -23.50
C GLN A 58 0.50 5.47 -24.46
N ASN A 59 0.54 6.81 -24.52
CA ASN A 59 1.48 7.61 -25.31
C ASN A 59 2.88 7.75 -24.68
N PHE A 60 3.08 7.30 -23.44
CA PHE A 60 4.35 7.34 -22.71
C PHE A 60 4.97 5.95 -22.50
N LYS A 61 4.49 4.92 -23.21
CA LYS A 61 5.02 3.54 -23.16
C LYS A 61 6.51 3.38 -23.56
N HIS A 62 7.20 4.46 -23.93
CA HIS A 62 8.62 4.49 -24.26
C HIS A 62 9.50 5.20 -23.20
N ASP A 63 8.95 5.49 -22.01
CA ASP A 63 9.63 6.14 -20.88
C ASP A 63 9.60 5.18 -19.66
N PRO A 64 10.72 4.87 -18.98
CA PRO A 64 10.87 3.61 -18.22
C PRO A 64 10.31 3.62 -16.78
N ALA A 65 9.09 4.11 -16.54
CA ALA A 65 8.54 4.16 -15.18
C ALA A 65 7.03 3.85 -15.08
N ALA A 66 6.62 2.57 -15.13
CA ALA A 66 5.25 2.10 -14.87
C ALA A 66 5.20 0.75 -14.12
N ILE A 67 5.29 0.76 -12.78
CA ILE A 67 5.41 -0.45 -11.95
C ILE A 67 4.02 -1.01 -11.65
N MET A 68 3.89 -2.33 -11.81
CA MET A 68 3.27 -3.19 -10.80
C MET A 68 4.11 -4.50 -10.78
N VAL A 69 4.14 -5.37 -9.76
CA VAL A 69 5.22 -6.40 -9.66
C VAL A 69 5.47 -7.20 -10.97
N GLY A 70 6.51 -6.81 -11.74
CA GLY A 70 6.56 -6.79 -13.20
C GLY A 70 6.68 -5.35 -13.78
N LEU A 71 7.70 -4.51 -13.52
CA LEU A 71 7.93 -3.23 -14.25
C LEU A 71 8.51 -3.54 -15.62
N GLY A 72 7.68 -3.91 -16.59
CA GLY A 72 8.14 -4.39 -17.90
C GLY A 72 8.87 -5.73 -17.80
N THR A 73 10.06 -5.75 -17.20
CA THR A 73 11.05 -6.83 -17.12
C THR A 73 11.36 -7.35 -15.70
N GLU A 74 10.80 -6.76 -14.62
CA GLU A 74 11.15 -7.14 -13.22
C GLU A 74 9.99 -7.31 -12.24
N VAL A 75 10.07 -8.25 -11.30
CA VAL A 75 9.14 -8.51 -10.18
C VAL A 75 9.66 -7.82 -8.89
N PRO A 76 9.37 -6.51 -8.64
CA PRO A 76 9.77 -5.78 -7.43
C PRO A 76 9.27 -6.42 -6.14
N ARG A 77 10.21 -6.63 -5.23
CA ARG A 77 9.97 -7.17 -3.90
C ARG A 77 10.77 -6.36 -2.91
N TRP A 78 10.27 -6.17 -1.69
CA TRP A 78 11.17 -5.74 -0.63
C TRP A 78 12.13 -6.86 -0.28
N ARG A 79 13.40 -6.54 -0.05
CA ARG A 79 14.39 -7.52 0.37
C ARG A 79 13.85 -8.31 1.59
N PRO A 80 13.86 -9.65 1.58
CA PRO A 80 13.41 -10.43 2.71
C PRO A 80 14.12 -10.02 4.03
N GLY A 81 13.36 -10.02 5.13
CA GLY A 81 13.79 -9.53 6.44
C GLY A 81 13.71 -8.01 6.63
N SER A 82 13.26 -7.25 5.61
CA SER A 82 13.11 -5.80 5.75
C SER A 82 11.94 -5.42 6.67
N VAL A 83 12.13 -4.30 7.36
CA VAL A 83 11.07 -3.61 8.11
C VAL A 83 10.63 -2.39 7.29
N ILE A 84 9.35 -2.34 6.94
CA ILE A 84 8.72 -1.28 6.17
C ILE A 84 8.12 -0.29 7.18
N LYS A 85 8.78 0.84 7.34
CA LYS A 85 8.40 1.89 8.28
C LYS A 85 7.33 2.78 7.70
N TRP A 86 6.35 3.13 8.50
CA TRP A 86 5.24 3.98 8.07
C TRP A 86 4.86 5.00 9.12
N THR A 87 4.26 6.09 8.67
CA THR A 87 3.62 7.07 9.56
C THR A 87 2.30 7.55 8.95
N ALA A 88 1.53 8.35 9.68
CA ALA A 88 0.28 8.92 9.19
C ALA A 88 0.27 10.42 9.44
N TRP A 89 0.02 11.22 8.40
CA TRP A 89 -0.15 12.66 8.56
C TRP A 89 -1.51 13.01 9.15
N ARG A 90 -1.57 14.09 9.93
CA ARG A 90 -2.80 14.58 10.56
C ARG A 90 -3.65 15.46 9.66
N MET A 91 -3.00 16.20 8.76
CA MET A 91 -3.65 17.20 7.92
C MET A 91 -4.27 16.57 6.67
N GLY A 92 -5.29 17.23 6.10
CA GLY A 92 -5.95 16.82 4.85
C GLY A 92 -7.24 16.01 5.02
N TYR A 93 -7.53 15.53 6.23
CA TYR A 93 -8.78 14.87 6.58
C TYR A 93 -9.87 15.89 6.94
N ASP A 94 -11.13 15.53 6.75
CA ASP A 94 -12.29 16.35 7.16
C ASP A 94 -12.33 16.57 8.67
N SER A 95 -11.81 15.62 9.45
CA SER A 95 -11.68 15.72 10.90
C SER A 95 -10.41 15.05 11.43
N GLN A 96 -9.94 15.49 12.60
CA GLN A 96 -8.83 14.81 13.29
C GLN A 96 -9.21 13.40 13.76
N ASP A 97 -10.49 13.17 14.06
CA ASP A 97 -10.98 11.84 14.40
C ASP A 97 -10.86 10.88 13.22
N ASP A 98 -11.07 11.34 11.99
CA ASP A 98 -10.86 10.53 10.79
C ASP A 98 -9.39 10.22 10.54
N ALA A 99 -8.50 11.19 10.74
CA ALA A 99 -7.06 10.97 10.65
C ALA A 99 -6.58 9.91 11.66
N ASN A 100 -7.02 10.06 12.92
CA ASN A 100 -6.71 9.10 13.99
C ASN A 100 -7.29 7.73 13.69
N TYR A 101 -8.56 7.68 13.23
CA TYR A 101 -9.24 6.44 12.88
C TYR A 101 -8.50 5.72 11.75
N ALA A 102 -8.17 6.39 10.66
CA ALA A 102 -7.45 5.80 9.53
C ALA A 102 -6.08 5.24 9.97
N ALA A 103 -5.33 5.96 10.81
CA ALA A 103 -4.07 5.48 11.37
C ALA A 103 -4.26 4.20 12.21
N ALA A 104 -5.27 4.13 13.07
CA ALA A 104 -5.57 2.91 13.84
C ALA A 104 -5.96 1.73 12.93
N GLN A 105 -6.74 1.97 11.89
CA GLN A 105 -7.16 0.92 10.94
C GLN A 105 -5.96 0.39 10.15
N LEU A 106 -5.02 1.25 9.75
CA LEU A 106 -3.79 0.84 9.08
C LEU A 106 -2.85 0.07 10.02
N GLN A 107 -2.74 0.49 11.28
CA GLN A 107 -1.99 -0.25 12.31
C GLN A 107 -2.55 -1.65 12.50
N GLN A 108 -3.88 -1.81 12.57
CA GLN A 108 -4.49 -3.12 12.65
C GLN A 108 -4.14 -3.97 11.41
N ALA A 109 -4.24 -3.42 10.19
CA ALA A 109 -3.87 -4.13 8.98
C ALA A 109 -2.39 -4.56 8.96
N ALA A 110 -1.49 -3.68 9.42
CA ALA A 110 -0.07 -3.95 9.55
C ALA A 110 0.21 -5.08 10.56
N GLU A 111 -0.50 -5.08 11.70
CA GLU A 111 -0.41 -6.15 12.71
C GLU A 111 -0.89 -7.49 12.16
N GLU A 112 -1.97 -7.53 11.39
CA GLU A 112 -2.45 -8.76 10.74
C GLU A 112 -1.39 -9.33 9.80
N TRP A 113 -0.77 -8.52 8.94
CA TRP A 113 0.35 -8.97 8.10
C TRP A 113 1.56 -9.44 8.91
N ASN A 114 1.92 -8.72 9.97
CA ASN A 114 3.06 -9.07 10.83
C ASN A 114 2.89 -10.45 11.51
N LYS A 115 1.66 -10.80 11.94
CA LYS A 115 1.36 -12.11 12.57
C LYS A 115 1.63 -13.29 11.63
N LEU A 116 1.57 -13.08 10.31
CA LEU A 116 1.64 -14.15 9.32
C LEU A 116 3.08 -14.57 8.98
N ASN A 117 4.09 -13.78 9.39
CA ASN A 117 5.51 -14.04 9.16
C ASN A 117 5.83 -14.35 7.68
N ILE A 118 5.45 -13.43 6.79
CA ILE A 118 5.54 -13.59 5.33
C ILE A 118 6.93 -13.28 4.73
N GLY A 119 7.86 -12.78 5.55
CA GLY A 119 9.21 -12.40 5.11
C GLY A 119 9.53 -10.91 5.19
N VAL A 120 8.57 -10.05 5.52
CA VAL A 120 8.75 -8.63 5.87
C VAL A 120 7.81 -8.26 7.01
N THR A 121 8.08 -7.13 7.66
CA THR A 121 7.21 -6.57 8.70
C THR A 121 6.96 -5.08 8.50
N PHE A 122 5.90 -4.59 9.11
CA PHE A 122 5.54 -3.17 9.18
C PHE A 122 5.81 -2.61 10.58
N GLU A 123 6.32 -1.39 10.65
CA GLU A 123 6.61 -0.67 11.90
C GLU A 123 6.13 0.78 11.81
N PHE A 124 5.35 1.24 12.79
CA PHE A 124 5.00 2.65 12.90
C PHE A 124 6.20 3.47 13.40
N VAL A 125 6.44 4.62 12.78
CA VAL A 125 7.40 5.62 13.26
C VAL A 125 6.72 6.99 13.40
N PRO A 126 7.14 7.80 14.39
CA PRO A 126 6.47 9.06 14.69
C PRO A 126 6.79 10.18 13.68
N LEU A 127 7.80 10.04 12.82
CA LEU A 127 8.22 11.12 11.93
C LEU A 127 8.31 10.63 10.48
N ALA A 128 7.78 11.43 9.54
CA ALA A 128 7.78 11.09 8.12
C ALA A 128 9.18 10.93 7.52
N LYS A 129 10.18 11.64 8.05
CA LYS A 129 11.59 11.49 7.63
C LYS A 129 12.14 10.07 7.88
N ASP A 130 11.61 9.37 8.87
CA ASP A 130 12.03 8.03 9.29
C ASP A 130 11.16 6.93 8.65
N ALA A 131 10.10 7.31 7.93
CA ALA A 131 9.16 6.41 7.28
C ALA A 131 9.55 6.12 5.84
N ASN A 132 9.22 4.91 5.36
CA ASN A 132 9.28 4.55 3.94
C ASN A 132 8.01 4.96 3.20
N PHE A 133 6.88 5.04 3.91
CA PHE A 133 5.65 5.61 3.36
C PHE A 133 4.81 6.35 4.39
N VAL A 134 3.95 7.23 3.88
CA VAL A 134 2.98 7.99 4.68
C VAL A 134 1.56 7.61 4.30
N LEU A 135 0.71 7.36 5.30
CA LEU A 135 -0.74 7.36 5.14
C LEU A 135 -1.24 8.81 5.10
N SER A 136 -1.95 9.17 4.03
CA SER A 136 -2.48 10.51 3.84
C SER A 136 -3.89 10.48 3.25
N HIS A 137 -4.67 11.52 3.49
CA HIS A 137 -5.97 11.70 2.86
C HIS A 137 -5.80 12.23 1.44
N GLY A 138 -6.27 11.47 0.45
CA GLY A 138 -6.12 11.80 -0.97
C GLY A 138 -7.20 12.73 -1.53
N GLY A 139 -8.16 13.17 -0.71
CA GLY A 139 -9.29 13.97 -1.15
C GLY A 139 -10.41 13.13 -1.78
N ASP A 140 -11.21 13.77 -2.63
CA ASP A 140 -12.26 13.10 -3.39
C ASP A 140 -11.69 12.44 -4.65
N LYS A 141 -11.98 11.15 -4.81
CA LYS A 141 -11.65 10.34 -6.00
C LYS A 141 -12.83 9.47 -6.41
N GLY A 142 -14.05 10.02 -6.34
CA GLY A 142 -15.27 9.32 -6.73
C GLY A 142 -15.54 8.12 -5.82
N THR A 143 -15.59 6.92 -6.39
CA THR A 143 -15.87 5.69 -5.62
C THR A 143 -14.60 4.93 -5.20
N VAL A 144 -13.42 5.50 -5.42
CA VAL A 144 -12.15 4.86 -5.03
C VAL A 144 -11.98 4.98 -3.52
N LEU A 145 -11.65 3.87 -2.86
CA LEU A 145 -11.50 3.83 -1.40
C LEU A 145 -10.09 4.19 -0.96
N ALA A 146 -9.10 3.57 -1.60
CA ALA A 146 -7.70 3.76 -1.26
C ALA A 146 -6.82 3.51 -2.48
N SER A 147 -5.55 3.88 -2.35
CA SER A 147 -4.51 3.53 -3.30
C SER A 147 -3.17 3.30 -2.63
N ALA A 148 -2.44 2.31 -3.12
CA ALA A 148 -1.10 1.98 -2.68
C ALA A 148 -0.07 2.05 -3.82
N TYR A 149 1.13 1.62 -3.48
CA TYR A 149 2.30 1.60 -4.32
C TYR A 149 2.98 0.23 -4.18
N PHE A 150 3.86 -0.08 -5.13
CA PHE A 150 4.69 -1.28 -5.07
C PHE A 150 6.10 -1.04 -4.57
N PRO A 151 6.82 -2.09 -4.11
CA PRO A 151 8.23 -1.98 -3.77
C PRO A 151 9.02 -1.26 -4.87
N ASN A 152 9.79 -0.26 -4.48
CA ASN A 152 10.51 0.61 -5.43
C ASN A 152 11.69 1.29 -4.74
N ASN A 153 12.44 2.11 -5.49
CA ASN A 153 13.62 2.83 -5.02
C ASN A 153 13.34 4.24 -4.49
N LYS A 154 12.07 4.66 -4.42
CA LYS A 154 11.70 5.95 -3.86
C LYS A 154 12.02 5.95 -2.37
N ASP A 155 12.53 7.09 -1.92
CA ASP A 155 12.83 7.36 -0.52
C ASP A 155 11.56 7.59 0.29
N LEU A 156 10.51 8.20 -0.27
CA LEU A 156 9.19 8.29 0.36
C LEU A 156 8.06 7.90 -0.59
N ASN A 157 7.17 7.03 -0.13
CA ASN A 157 5.95 6.63 -0.83
C ASN A 157 4.69 7.07 -0.07
N PHE A 158 3.53 6.89 -0.69
CA PHE A 158 2.24 7.23 -0.10
C PHE A 158 1.24 6.09 -0.24
N VAL A 159 0.50 5.84 0.84
CA VAL A 159 -0.78 5.14 0.79
C VAL A 159 -1.85 6.21 1.00
N TYR A 160 -2.77 6.32 0.05
CA TYR A 160 -3.88 7.27 0.15
C TYR A 160 -5.15 6.56 0.58
N VAL A 161 -5.89 7.19 1.47
CA VAL A 161 -7.30 6.91 1.74
C VAL A 161 -8.13 8.08 1.23
N TYR A 162 -9.20 7.81 0.49
CA TYR A 162 -10.04 8.83 -0.14
C TYR A 162 -11.35 9.03 0.63
N SER A 163 -12.02 10.16 0.39
CA SER A 163 -13.23 10.56 1.11
C SER A 163 -14.33 9.48 1.10
N PHE A 164 -14.46 8.71 0.03
CA PHE A 164 -15.46 7.65 -0.08
C PHE A 164 -15.30 6.53 0.96
N ALA A 165 -14.08 6.27 1.42
CA ALA A 165 -13.80 5.23 2.41
C ALA A 165 -14.31 5.58 3.83
N PHE A 166 -14.63 6.87 4.08
CA PHE A 166 -15.18 7.33 5.35
C PHE A 166 -16.71 7.33 5.39
N GLN A 167 -17.38 6.94 4.30
CA GLN A 167 -18.83 6.75 4.28
C GLN A 167 -19.24 5.66 5.29
N PRO A 168 -20.44 5.75 5.91
CA PRO A 168 -20.88 4.80 6.93
C PRO A 168 -20.81 3.32 6.53
N ASP A 169 -20.99 3.03 5.24
CA ASP A 169 -20.96 1.67 4.71
C ASP A 169 -19.53 1.10 4.55
N TRP A 170 -18.52 1.97 4.49
CA TRP A 170 -17.12 1.60 4.26
C TRP A 170 -16.24 1.77 5.48
N LYS A 171 -16.48 2.82 6.26
CA LYS A 171 -15.68 3.19 7.43
C LYS A 171 -15.43 2.00 8.39
N PRO A 172 -16.44 1.16 8.73
CA PRO A 172 -16.23 0.00 9.61
C PRO A 172 -15.30 -1.09 9.04
N PHE A 173 -15.06 -1.08 7.73
CA PHE A 173 -14.24 -2.06 7.01
C PHE A 173 -12.88 -1.48 6.57
N LEU A 174 -12.53 -0.28 7.03
CA LEU A 174 -11.34 0.42 6.54
C LEU A 174 -10.04 -0.36 6.79
N TRP A 175 -9.89 -1.07 7.92
CA TRP A 175 -8.73 -1.92 8.16
C TRP A 175 -8.60 -3.05 7.11
N ARG A 176 -9.71 -3.54 6.58
CA ARG A 176 -9.72 -4.58 5.54
C ARG A 176 -9.31 -4.03 4.19
N VAL A 177 -9.77 -2.82 3.87
CA VAL A 177 -9.27 -2.07 2.71
C VAL A 177 -7.76 -1.87 2.85
N PHE A 178 -7.28 -1.45 4.01
CA PHE A 178 -5.83 -1.32 4.22
C PHE A 178 -5.07 -2.64 4.19
N THR A 179 -5.70 -3.75 4.58
CA THR A 179 -5.06 -5.07 4.46
C THR A 179 -4.81 -5.43 3.00
N HIS A 180 -5.75 -5.08 2.11
CA HIS A 180 -5.59 -5.16 0.66
C HIS A 180 -4.48 -4.23 0.15
N GLU A 181 -4.50 -2.94 0.54
CA GLU A 181 -3.48 -1.97 0.13
C GLU A 181 -2.07 -2.37 0.59
N LEU A 182 -1.93 -2.90 1.80
CA LEU A 182 -0.66 -3.41 2.29
C LEU A 182 -0.20 -4.66 1.53
N GLY A 183 -1.13 -5.44 0.96
CA GLY A 183 -0.84 -6.48 -0.02
C GLY A 183 -0.08 -5.92 -1.22
N HIS A 184 -0.47 -4.75 -1.74
CA HIS A 184 0.32 -4.07 -2.77
C HIS A 184 1.66 -3.58 -2.25
N VAL A 185 1.72 -3.00 -1.05
CA VAL A 185 3.00 -2.54 -0.47
C VAL A 185 4.02 -3.68 -0.36
N ILE A 186 3.61 -4.92 -0.14
CA ILE A 186 4.50 -6.11 -0.10
C ILE A 186 4.72 -6.78 -1.47
N GLY A 187 4.11 -6.28 -2.55
CA GLY A 187 4.33 -6.82 -3.89
C GLY A 187 3.24 -7.76 -4.44
N LEU A 188 2.07 -7.85 -3.81
CA LEU A 188 0.94 -8.60 -4.37
C LEU A 188 0.14 -7.75 -5.36
N ARG A 189 -0.30 -8.35 -6.46
CA ARG A 189 -1.19 -7.73 -7.45
C ARG A 189 -2.60 -8.28 -7.30
N HIS A 190 -3.55 -7.66 -8.01
CA HIS A 190 -4.91 -8.17 -8.06
C HIS A 190 -4.99 -9.56 -8.71
N GLU A 191 -5.90 -10.42 -8.22
CA GLU A 191 -6.17 -11.75 -8.78
C GLU A 191 -6.65 -11.71 -10.24
N PHE A 192 -7.16 -10.56 -10.70
CA PHE A 192 -7.63 -10.33 -12.07
C PHE A 192 -6.64 -9.54 -12.92
N ALA A 193 -5.42 -9.27 -12.44
CA ALA A 193 -4.43 -8.44 -13.15
C ALA A 193 -4.13 -8.94 -14.57
N MET A 194 -4.17 -10.26 -14.79
CA MET A 194 -3.96 -10.88 -16.11
C MET A 194 -5.24 -11.03 -16.95
N ASN A 195 -6.42 -10.70 -16.41
CA ASN A 195 -7.68 -10.87 -17.14
C ASN A 195 -7.73 -9.87 -18.30
N PRO A 196 -7.87 -10.33 -19.57
CA PRO A 196 -8.03 -9.42 -20.69
C PRO A 196 -9.35 -8.65 -20.54
N GLY A 197 -9.29 -7.31 -20.53
CA GLY A 197 -10.48 -6.47 -20.33
C GLY A 197 -10.16 -5.14 -19.65
N PRO A 198 -11.18 -4.42 -19.13
CA PRO A 198 -11.00 -3.10 -18.49
C PRO A 198 -10.19 -3.14 -17.19
N TYR A 199 -9.89 -4.33 -16.67
CA TYR A 199 -9.13 -4.57 -15.45
C TYR A 199 -7.75 -5.21 -15.73
N PHE A 200 -7.28 -5.13 -16.97
CA PHE A 200 -5.96 -5.62 -17.32
C PHE A 200 -4.87 -4.70 -16.75
N GLU A 201 -4.00 -5.26 -15.91
CA GLU A 201 -2.96 -4.52 -15.17
C GLU A 201 -1.53 -4.88 -15.66
N GLY A 202 -1.42 -5.54 -16.81
CA GLY A 202 -0.15 -5.87 -17.47
C GLY A 202 0.35 -7.30 -17.21
N ASP A 203 1.65 -7.50 -17.46
CA ASP A 203 2.38 -8.78 -17.38
C ASP A 203 2.59 -9.25 -15.92
N ALA A 204 1.49 -9.43 -15.19
CA ALA A 204 1.50 -10.02 -13.86
C ALA A 204 1.89 -11.50 -13.92
N VAL A 205 2.49 -12.00 -12.85
CA VAL A 205 2.86 -13.41 -12.73
C VAL A 205 2.09 -14.04 -11.58
N GLN A 206 1.46 -15.18 -11.84
CA GLN A 206 0.69 -15.90 -10.83
C GLN A 206 1.59 -16.91 -10.10
N ILE A 207 1.67 -16.74 -8.78
CA ILE A 207 2.32 -17.70 -7.89
C ILE A 207 1.20 -18.53 -7.27
N ASN A 208 1.20 -19.85 -7.54
CA ASN A 208 0.17 -20.82 -7.16
C ASN A 208 -1.17 -20.62 -7.92
N GLU A 209 -2.23 -21.26 -7.45
CA GLU A 209 -3.56 -21.20 -8.05
C GLU A 209 -4.30 -19.92 -7.68
N ARG A 210 -5.14 -19.46 -8.59
CA ARG A 210 -6.00 -18.28 -8.40
C ARG A 210 -7.00 -18.55 -7.29
N ASN A 211 -7.16 -17.62 -6.36
CA ASN A 211 -8.18 -17.71 -5.33
C ASN A 211 -9.20 -16.58 -5.49
N PRO A 212 -10.44 -16.87 -5.91
CA PRO A 212 -11.51 -15.88 -5.95
C PRO A 212 -11.75 -15.21 -4.59
N LEU A 213 -11.38 -15.88 -3.49
CA LEU A 213 -11.52 -15.36 -2.16
C LEU A 213 -10.30 -14.61 -1.62
N SER A 214 -9.25 -14.42 -2.41
CA SER A 214 -8.05 -13.68 -2.01
C SER A 214 -8.38 -12.28 -1.48
N VAL A 215 -7.56 -11.79 -0.54
CA VAL A 215 -7.55 -10.38 -0.13
C VAL A 215 -7.33 -9.45 -1.33
N MET A 216 -6.62 -9.90 -2.37
CA MET A 216 -6.29 -9.14 -3.58
C MET A 216 -7.39 -9.19 -4.64
N ASN A 217 -8.60 -9.65 -4.32
CA ASN A 217 -9.72 -9.68 -5.26
C ASN A 217 -10.83 -8.69 -4.89
N TYR A 218 -11.54 -8.19 -5.89
CA TYR A 218 -12.71 -7.32 -5.70
C TYR A 218 -13.98 -8.14 -5.56
N ARG A 219 -14.60 -8.02 -4.39
CA ARG A 219 -15.83 -8.75 -4.02
C ARG A 219 -16.75 -7.87 -3.19
N ARG A 220 -18.01 -8.28 -3.08
CA ARG A 220 -18.96 -7.60 -2.19
C ARG A 220 -18.72 -7.93 -0.72
N GLU A 221 -17.97 -8.98 -0.43
CA GLU A 221 -17.47 -9.25 0.91
C GLU A 221 -16.23 -8.38 1.18
N PRO A 222 -16.08 -7.83 2.40
CA PRO A 222 -14.87 -7.07 2.75
C PRO A 222 -13.60 -7.91 2.55
N PRO A 223 -12.48 -7.31 2.11
CA PRO A 223 -11.23 -8.05 1.90
C PRO A 223 -10.78 -8.79 3.15
N GLU A 224 -10.35 -10.04 2.99
CA GLU A 224 -9.81 -10.87 4.08
C GLU A 224 -8.64 -11.68 3.57
N ILE A 225 -7.54 -11.70 4.34
CA ILE A 225 -6.39 -12.57 4.06
C ILE A 225 -6.85 -14.02 4.13
N GLN A 226 -6.62 -14.75 3.03
CA GLN A 226 -6.82 -16.18 2.96
C GLN A 226 -5.52 -16.92 3.17
N GLN A 227 -5.62 -18.19 3.55
CA GLN A 227 -4.45 -19.06 3.67
C GLN A 227 -3.62 -19.13 2.37
N SER A 228 -4.28 -19.09 1.20
CA SER A 228 -3.60 -19.04 -0.10
C SER A 228 -2.73 -17.79 -0.27
N ASP A 229 -3.18 -16.63 0.23
CA ASP A 229 -2.44 -15.37 0.15
C ASP A 229 -1.14 -15.50 0.97
N VAL A 230 -1.24 -16.09 2.17
CA VAL A 230 -0.09 -16.33 3.04
C VAL A 230 0.92 -17.27 2.40
N GLU A 231 0.46 -18.39 1.84
CA GLU A 231 1.32 -19.40 1.22
C GLU A 231 1.99 -18.89 -0.04
N ALA A 232 1.25 -18.22 -0.92
CA ALA A 232 1.79 -17.60 -2.13
C ALA A 232 2.82 -16.52 -1.77
N THR A 233 2.53 -15.68 -0.77
CA THR A 233 3.45 -14.62 -0.33
C THR A 233 4.72 -15.19 0.30
N LYS A 234 4.61 -16.19 1.19
CA LYS A 234 5.80 -16.85 1.76
C LYS A 234 6.66 -17.48 0.68
N LYS A 235 6.03 -18.15 -0.29
CA LYS A 235 6.73 -18.71 -1.45
C LYS A 235 7.42 -17.61 -2.25
N PHE A 236 6.73 -16.52 -2.54
CA PHE A 236 7.30 -15.36 -3.23
C PHE A 236 8.54 -14.81 -2.53
N TYR A 237 8.49 -14.62 -1.21
CA TYR A 237 9.61 -14.14 -0.40
C TYR A 237 10.71 -15.18 -0.16
N SER A 238 10.45 -16.46 -0.44
CA SER A 238 11.46 -17.52 -0.36
C SER A 238 12.38 -17.60 -1.59
N PHE A 239 11.96 -17.03 -2.72
CA PHE A 239 12.78 -17.08 -3.94
C PHE A 239 14.04 -16.22 -3.81
N PRO A 240 15.21 -16.69 -4.28
CA PRO A 240 16.39 -15.83 -4.44
C PRO A 240 16.10 -14.63 -5.35
N ALA A 241 16.73 -13.48 -5.07
CA ALA A 241 16.72 -12.35 -6.01
C ALA A 241 17.28 -12.79 -7.37
N GLY A 242 16.72 -12.28 -8.46
CA GLY A 242 17.03 -12.68 -9.83
C GLY A 242 16.34 -13.97 -10.30
N THR A 243 15.58 -14.65 -9.44
CA THR A 243 14.74 -15.77 -9.89
C THR A 243 13.73 -15.26 -10.91
N GLU A 244 13.69 -15.86 -12.09
CA GLU A 244 12.67 -15.58 -13.09
C GLU A 244 11.39 -16.33 -12.74
N ILE A 245 10.28 -15.60 -12.63
CA ILE A 245 8.96 -16.21 -12.56
C ILE A 245 8.30 -15.98 -13.91
N SER A 246 8.01 -17.07 -14.63
CA SER A 246 7.66 -17.06 -16.04
C SER A 246 8.77 -16.50 -16.94
N SER A 247 8.88 -15.18 -17.08
CA SER A 247 9.89 -14.50 -17.89
C SER A 247 10.43 -13.21 -17.26
N THR A 248 10.09 -12.97 -15.99
CA THR A 248 10.31 -11.70 -15.31
C THR A 248 11.09 -11.96 -14.02
N ALA A 249 12.24 -11.30 -13.86
CA ALA A 249 13.16 -11.56 -12.75
C ALA A 249 12.75 -10.82 -11.47
N ILE A 250 12.84 -11.46 -10.31
CA ILE A 250 12.64 -10.80 -9.01
C ILE A 250 13.74 -9.77 -8.75
N VAL A 251 13.35 -8.54 -8.43
CA VAL A 251 14.26 -7.46 -8.07
C VAL A 251 13.97 -7.02 -6.64
N ASP A 252 14.98 -7.11 -5.79
CA ASP A 252 14.88 -6.72 -4.39
C ASP A 252 15.17 -5.22 -4.22
N TYR A 253 14.23 -4.53 -3.59
CA TYR A 253 14.36 -3.16 -3.12
C TYR A 253 14.62 -3.14 -1.62
N VAL A 254 15.38 -2.14 -1.15
CA VAL A 254 15.62 -1.94 0.28
C VAL A 254 14.86 -0.69 0.71
N PRO A 255 13.95 -0.77 1.69
CA PRO A 255 13.28 0.41 2.23
C PRO A 255 14.31 1.41 2.79
N ARG A 256 14.21 2.68 2.39
CA ARG A 256 15.16 3.75 2.76
C ARG A 256 14.58 4.76 3.74
#